data_AF-A0A442I372-F1
#
_entry.id   AF-A0A442I372-F1
#
_cell.length_a   1.000
_cell.length_b   1.000
_cell.length_c   1.000
_cell.angle_alpha   90.00
_cell.angle_beta   90.00
_cell.angle_gamma   90.00
#
_symmetry.space_group_name_H-M   'P 1'
#
loop_
_entity.id
_entity.type
_entity.pdbx_description
1 polymer ?
#
loop_
_entity_poly.entity_id
_entity_poly.type
_entity_poly.pdbx_seq_one_letter_code
_entity_poly.pdbx_strand_id
1 'polypeptide(L)'
;MTFPMPVLSPIHTRTPEYGYRTTVTDVSTVSGGVDRTFSGVDIGTANADRQVIVMFSARTATVATVSSVTIGGVAATPVVGIVGNAGAQIAVYRANVPSGTTADVVVRLSASSTDGTIHVYRVVPRTTGTPVDSGSAASNATTTVTATDIAVTNGGFLIVGAIDGLNPASLTPVYNGADSPTNNYGAIVNQRTRLAWSAAITETVGTNDPGASKPATNGFNLNVVAASWD
;
A
#
# COMPACT_ATOMS: atom_id res chain seq x y z
N MET A 1 46.36 32.52 37.86
CA MET A 1 45.33 31.46 37.91
C MET A 1 44.50 31.60 36.64
N THR A 2 44.70 30.71 35.68
CA THR A 2 44.01 30.74 34.40
C THR A 2 42.83 29.79 34.50
N PHE A 3 41.61 30.31 34.50
CA PHE A 3 40.41 29.48 34.49
C PHE A 3 40.23 28.88 33.09
N PRO A 4 40.09 27.54 32.96
CA PRO A 4 39.81 26.94 31.66
C PRO A 4 38.42 27.37 31.18
N MET A 5 38.35 27.87 29.95
CA MET A 5 37.08 28.22 29.32
C MET A 5 36.26 26.95 29.05
N PRO A 6 34.94 26.96 29.29
CA PRO A 6 34.08 25.84 28.95
C PRO A 6 34.04 25.68 27.43
N VAL A 7 34.45 24.51 26.95
CA VAL A 7 34.25 24.12 25.55
C VAL A 7 32.75 23.89 25.37
N LEU A 8 32.07 24.82 24.69
CA LEU A 8 30.71 24.60 24.24
C LEU A 8 30.71 23.39 23.32
N SER A 9 29.96 22.35 23.69
CA SER A 9 29.76 21.20 22.82
C SER A 9 29.09 21.69 21.51
N PRO A 10 29.42 21.09 20.35
CA PRO A 10 28.76 21.44 19.10
C PRO A 10 27.24 21.33 19.27
N ILE A 11 26.51 22.35 18.84
CA ILE A 11 25.08 22.20 18.57
C ILE A 11 24.97 20.99 17.64
N HIS A 12 24.39 19.91 18.16
CA HIS A 12 23.88 18.85 17.30
C HIS A 12 22.79 19.52 16.50
N THR A 13 23.12 19.97 15.28
CA THR A 13 22.12 20.27 14.28
C THR A 13 21.36 18.97 14.12
N ARG A 14 20.21 18.83 14.78
CA ARG A 14 19.26 17.77 14.45
C ARG A 14 18.91 18.07 13.00
N THR A 15 19.57 17.40 12.06
CA THR A 15 19.11 17.38 10.68
C THR A 15 17.67 16.91 10.79
N PRO A 16 16.68 17.75 10.49
CA PRO A 16 15.32 17.28 10.51
C PRO A 16 15.28 16.16 9.46
N GLU A 17 14.82 14.99 9.87
CA GLU A 17 14.68 13.79 9.05
C GLU A 17 13.56 14.04 8.03
N TYR A 18 13.77 14.99 7.11
CA TYR A 18 12.91 15.25 5.97
C TYR A 18 13.35 14.31 4.85
N GLY A 19 12.93 13.06 4.99
CA GLY A 19 13.01 12.03 3.96
C GLY A 19 11.77 11.16 4.07
N TYR A 20 11.26 10.71 2.93
CA TYR A 20 10.18 9.72 2.91
C TYR A 20 10.71 8.41 3.53
N ARG A 21 9.96 7.86 4.48
CA ARG A 21 10.24 6.53 5.02
C ARG A 21 8.98 5.70 4.90
N THR A 22 8.83 5.06 3.75
CA THR A 22 7.79 4.06 3.52
C THR A 22 8.28 2.74 4.09
N THR A 23 7.57 2.22 5.09
CA THR A 23 7.88 0.91 5.68
C THR A 23 6.59 0.12 5.77
N VAL A 24 6.60 -1.12 5.28
CA VAL A 24 5.53 -2.06 5.59
C VAL A 24 5.62 -2.36 7.09
N THR A 25 4.61 -1.96 7.84
CA THR A 25 4.57 -2.12 9.29
C THR A 25 3.83 -3.39 9.69
N ASP A 26 2.83 -3.80 8.91
CA ASP A 26 2.06 -5.00 9.19
C ASP A 26 1.39 -5.60 7.95
N VAL A 27 1.14 -6.91 8.01
CA VAL A 27 0.26 -7.63 7.09
C VAL A 27 -0.66 -8.53 7.90
N SER A 28 -1.95 -8.24 7.87
CA SER A 28 -2.95 -8.92 8.69
C SER A 28 -4.08 -9.50 7.83
N THR A 29 -4.64 -10.63 8.25
CA THR A 29 -5.68 -11.36 7.51
C THR A 29 -6.81 -11.76 8.46
N VAL A 30 -8.07 -11.54 8.04
CA VAL A 30 -9.26 -11.96 8.78
C VAL A 30 -10.23 -12.76 7.92
N SER A 31 -10.98 -13.66 8.55
CA SER A 31 -12.02 -14.47 7.92
C SER A 31 -13.35 -13.71 7.80
N GLY A 32 -14.20 -14.18 6.86
CA GLY A 32 -15.62 -13.87 6.61
C GLY A 32 -16.30 -12.64 7.24
N GLY A 33 -17.03 -11.85 6.45
CA GLY A 33 -17.93 -10.82 7.00
C GLY A 33 -18.12 -9.58 6.15
N VAL A 34 -19.04 -8.72 6.60
CA VAL A 34 -19.30 -7.38 6.03
C VAL A 34 -18.36 -6.35 6.66
N ASP A 35 -18.21 -6.42 8.00
CA ASP A 35 -17.25 -5.64 8.76
C ASP A 35 -15.98 -6.45 8.96
N ARG A 36 -14.85 -5.92 8.49
CA ARG A 36 -13.54 -6.52 8.67
C ARG A 36 -12.73 -5.66 9.62
N THR A 37 -12.57 -6.14 10.85
CA THR A 37 -11.73 -5.49 11.86
C THR A 37 -10.41 -6.22 11.96
N PHE A 38 -9.33 -5.52 11.67
CA PHE A 38 -7.96 -5.95 11.91
C PHE A 38 -7.49 -5.23 13.17
N SER A 39 -7.43 -5.94 14.29
CA SER A 39 -7.14 -5.34 15.59
C SER A 39 -5.65 -5.27 15.89
N GLY A 40 -5.21 -4.20 16.56
CA GLY A 40 -3.85 -4.07 17.07
C GLY A 40 -2.75 -4.05 16.00
N VAL A 41 -3.09 -3.62 14.79
CA VAL A 41 -2.21 -3.57 13.62
C VAL A 41 -1.09 -2.57 13.87
N ASP A 42 0.16 -2.96 13.62
CA ASP A 42 1.31 -2.05 13.72
C ASP A 42 1.21 -0.97 12.62
N ILE A 43 1.21 0.30 13.04
CA ILE A 43 1.21 1.48 12.17
C ILE A 43 2.53 2.28 12.33
N GLY A 44 3.53 1.66 12.95
CA GLY A 44 4.87 2.16 13.21
C GLY A 44 4.91 3.30 14.24
N THR A 45 6.06 3.95 14.37
CA THR A 45 6.26 5.02 15.37
C THR A 45 5.38 6.24 15.10
N ALA A 46 4.75 6.77 16.15
CA ALA A 46 3.97 8.01 16.11
C ALA A 46 4.81 9.19 15.58
N ASN A 47 4.17 10.06 14.79
CA ASN A 47 4.75 11.30 14.25
C ASN A 47 3.58 12.22 13.85
N ALA A 48 3.70 13.53 14.13
CA ALA A 48 2.64 14.51 13.88
C ALA A 48 2.18 14.54 12.40
N ASP A 49 3.09 14.27 11.48
CA ASP A 49 2.86 14.26 10.04
C ASP A 49 2.63 12.84 9.51
N ARG A 50 2.53 11.81 10.38
CA ARG A 50 2.35 10.44 9.94
C ARG A 50 1.04 10.25 9.19
N GLN A 51 1.18 9.80 7.95
CA GLN A 51 0.10 9.19 7.19
C GLN A 51 0.24 7.66 7.24
N VAL A 52 -0.88 6.99 7.46
CA VAL A 52 -0.99 5.54 7.37
C VAL A 52 -1.72 5.22 6.08
N ILE A 53 -1.09 4.42 5.23
CA ILE A 53 -1.68 3.92 3.99
C ILE A 53 -2.01 2.45 4.18
N VAL A 54 -3.24 2.07 3.88
CA VAL A 54 -3.73 0.69 3.96
C VAL A 54 -4.11 0.24 2.57
N MET A 55 -3.47 -0.84 2.13
CA MET A 55 -3.91 -1.58 0.97
C MET A 55 -4.76 -2.76 1.42
N PHE A 56 -6.03 -2.72 1.10
CA PHE A 56 -6.99 -3.79 1.39
C PHE A 56 -7.18 -4.66 0.16
N SER A 57 -7.19 -5.98 0.35
CA SER A 57 -7.58 -6.93 -0.68
C SER A 57 -8.51 -7.99 -0.12
N ALA A 58 -9.48 -8.45 -0.92
CA ALA A 58 -10.49 -9.39 -0.47
C ALA A 58 -10.95 -10.32 -1.59
N ARG A 59 -11.43 -11.49 -1.16
CA ARG A 59 -12.24 -12.37 -1.97
C ARG A 59 -13.70 -12.24 -1.59
N THR A 60 -14.56 -11.94 -2.57
CA THR A 60 -16.01 -11.86 -2.40
C THR A 60 -16.69 -12.89 -3.30
N ALA A 61 -17.80 -13.47 -2.84
CA ALA A 61 -18.60 -14.39 -3.67
C ALA A 61 -19.52 -13.62 -4.64
N THR A 62 -20.00 -12.46 -4.19
CA THR A 62 -20.77 -11.49 -4.96
C THR A 62 -19.95 -10.20 -5.09
N VAL A 63 -20.19 -9.41 -6.14
CA VAL A 63 -19.52 -8.11 -6.30
C VAL A 63 -19.82 -7.26 -5.06
N ALA A 64 -18.77 -6.90 -4.32
CA ALA A 64 -18.86 -6.02 -3.16
C ALA A 64 -17.93 -4.82 -3.38
N THR A 65 -18.38 -3.65 -2.95
CA THR A 65 -17.57 -2.44 -2.89
C THR A 65 -17.19 -2.14 -1.45
N VAL A 66 -16.07 -1.47 -1.23
CA VAL A 66 -15.75 -0.93 0.09
C VAL A 66 -16.60 0.32 0.30
N SER A 67 -17.36 0.33 1.40
CA SER A 67 -18.27 1.41 1.78
C SER A 67 -17.64 2.40 2.75
N SER A 68 -16.75 1.93 3.64
CA SER A 68 -15.97 2.80 4.54
C SER A 68 -14.71 2.11 5.03
N VAL A 69 -13.70 2.92 5.35
CA VAL A 69 -12.49 2.47 6.03
C VAL A 69 -12.16 3.42 7.18
N THR A 70 -11.83 2.88 8.35
CA THR A 70 -11.26 3.65 9.46
C THR A 70 -9.94 3.07 9.92
N ILE A 71 -9.00 3.93 10.31
CA ILE A 71 -7.69 3.54 10.84
C ILE A 71 -7.53 4.23 12.19
N GLY A 72 -7.52 3.46 13.28
CA GLY A 72 -7.47 4.01 14.64
C GLY A 72 -8.64 4.94 14.96
N GLY A 73 -9.81 4.68 14.36
CA GLY A 73 -11.00 5.54 14.47
C GLY A 73 -11.02 6.75 13.54
N VAL A 74 -9.95 7.04 12.79
CA VAL A 74 -9.91 8.12 11.79
C VAL A 74 -10.50 7.62 10.47
N ALA A 75 -11.44 8.36 9.89
CA ALA A 75 -11.98 8.05 8.57
C ALA A 75 -10.89 8.15 7.50
N ALA A 76 -10.70 7.08 6.74
CA ALA A 76 -9.70 7.03 5.68
C ALA A 76 -10.27 7.49 4.34
N THR A 77 -9.45 8.17 3.55
CA THR A 77 -9.76 8.63 2.21
C THR A 77 -9.37 7.55 1.19
N PRO A 78 -10.25 7.19 0.23
CA PRO A 78 -9.88 6.30 -0.86
C PRO A 78 -8.82 6.97 -1.76
N VAL A 79 -7.87 6.17 -2.25
CA VAL A 79 -6.87 6.58 -3.24
C VAL A 79 -7.22 5.97 -4.58
N VAL A 80 -7.25 4.64 -4.65
CA VAL A 80 -7.55 3.88 -5.86
C VAL A 80 -8.14 2.54 -5.48
N GLY A 81 -8.97 1.94 -6.33
CA GLY A 81 -9.47 0.61 -6.09
C GLY A 81 -10.14 0.01 -7.31
N ILE A 82 -10.16 -1.31 -7.35
CA ILE A 82 -10.82 -2.07 -8.40
C ILE A 82 -11.48 -3.30 -7.80
N VAL A 83 -12.68 -3.58 -8.30
CA VAL A 83 -13.37 -4.85 -8.09
C VAL A 83 -13.29 -5.59 -9.42
N GLY A 84 -12.31 -6.47 -9.55
CA GLY A 84 -12.15 -7.25 -10.76
C GLY A 84 -12.99 -8.51 -10.76
N ASN A 85 -12.82 -9.27 -11.84
CA ASN A 85 -13.60 -10.45 -12.10
C ASN A 85 -13.38 -11.54 -11.05
N ALA A 86 -14.40 -12.39 -10.86
CA ALA A 86 -14.48 -13.42 -9.83
C ALA A 86 -14.48 -12.89 -8.37
N GLY A 87 -14.75 -11.60 -8.14
CA GLY A 87 -14.81 -11.03 -6.79
C GLY A 87 -13.42 -10.85 -6.16
N ALA A 88 -12.41 -10.61 -7.00
CA ALA A 88 -11.08 -10.18 -6.57
C ALA A 88 -11.06 -8.67 -6.41
N GLN A 89 -11.00 -8.21 -5.17
CA GLN A 89 -11.03 -6.80 -4.84
C GLN A 89 -9.68 -6.38 -4.28
N ILE A 90 -9.22 -5.21 -4.71
CA ILE A 90 -8.06 -4.54 -4.13
C ILE A 90 -8.27 -3.03 -4.16
N ALA A 91 -7.89 -2.36 -3.08
CA ALA A 91 -8.03 -0.91 -2.95
C ALA A 91 -7.01 -0.34 -1.96
N VAL A 92 -6.66 0.92 -2.16
CA VAL A 92 -5.73 1.69 -1.34
C VAL A 92 -6.49 2.84 -0.67
N TYR A 93 -6.28 2.97 0.63
CA TYR A 93 -6.85 4.00 1.48
C TYR A 93 -5.75 4.67 2.28
N ARG A 94 -5.99 5.88 2.76
CA ARG A 94 -5.05 6.59 3.65
C ARG A 94 -5.75 7.36 4.74
N ALA A 95 -5.09 7.55 5.87
CA ALA A 95 -5.53 8.46 6.92
C ALA A 95 -4.33 9.10 7.62
N ASN A 96 -4.51 10.33 8.11
CA ASN A 96 -3.53 10.96 9.00
C ASN A 96 -3.80 10.44 10.42
N VAL A 97 -2.82 9.74 10.99
CA VAL A 97 -2.94 9.11 12.31
C VAL A 97 -1.69 9.48 13.10
N PRO A 98 -1.65 10.64 13.78
CA PRO A 98 -0.39 11.17 14.31
C PRO A 98 0.11 10.46 15.59
N SER A 99 -0.77 9.76 16.30
CA SER A 99 -0.52 9.17 17.62
C SER A 99 -0.66 7.65 17.63
N GLY A 100 -0.07 7.00 18.64
CA GLY A 100 -0.13 5.55 18.82
C GLY A 100 0.84 4.79 17.91
N THR A 101 1.21 3.57 18.30
CA THR A 101 2.05 2.68 17.48
C THR A 101 1.24 1.55 16.85
N THR A 102 0.07 1.25 17.39
CA THR A 102 -0.88 0.30 16.82
C THR A 102 -2.25 0.95 16.65
N ALA A 103 -3.07 0.38 15.77
CA ALA A 103 -4.44 0.81 15.54
C ALA A 103 -5.32 -0.34 15.09
N ASP A 104 -6.63 -0.18 15.30
CA ASP A 104 -7.60 -1.04 14.64
C ASP A 104 -7.89 -0.47 13.24
N VAL A 105 -7.82 -1.33 12.23
CA VAL A 105 -8.25 -1.01 10.86
C VAL A 105 -9.59 -1.68 10.62
N VAL A 106 -10.62 -0.89 10.34
CA VAL A 106 -11.97 -1.42 10.05
C VAL A 106 -12.32 -1.11 8.61
N VAL A 107 -12.61 -2.14 7.84
CA VAL A 107 -13.07 -2.04 6.45
C VAL A 107 -14.49 -2.60 6.38
N ARG A 108 -15.44 -1.77 5.95
CA ARG A 108 -16.82 -2.20 5.74
C ARG A 108 -17.12 -2.35 4.27
N LEU A 109 -17.65 -3.51 3.89
CA LEU A 109 -18.05 -3.83 2.52
C LEU A 109 -19.56 -3.66 2.32
N SER A 110 -19.99 -3.53 1.06
CA SER A 110 -21.42 -3.53 0.69
C SER A 110 -22.07 -4.91 0.76
N ALA A 111 -21.26 -5.97 0.81
CA ALA A 111 -21.66 -7.37 0.93
C ALA A 111 -20.56 -8.17 1.63
N SER A 112 -20.87 -9.38 2.09
CA SER A 112 -19.89 -10.22 2.79
C SER A 112 -18.75 -10.67 1.86
N SER A 113 -17.51 -10.52 2.31
CA SER A 113 -16.37 -11.20 1.71
C SER A 113 -16.10 -12.53 2.40
N THR A 114 -15.44 -13.46 1.70
CA THR A 114 -14.89 -14.71 2.22
C THR A 114 -13.68 -14.46 3.11
N ASP A 115 -12.83 -13.51 2.75
CA ASP A 115 -11.66 -13.07 3.51
C ASP A 115 -11.34 -11.59 3.26
N GLY A 116 -10.33 -11.10 3.98
CA GLY A 116 -9.69 -9.82 3.72
C GLY A 116 -8.26 -9.84 4.25
N THR A 117 -7.34 -9.24 3.52
CA THR A 117 -5.97 -8.96 3.96
C THR A 117 -5.71 -7.47 3.81
N ILE A 118 -4.96 -6.91 4.76
CA ILE A 118 -4.43 -5.57 4.68
C ILE A 118 -2.90 -5.59 4.65
N HIS A 119 -2.34 -4.62 3.95
CA HIS A 119 -0.94 -4.23 4.07
C HIS A 119 -0.91 -2.80 4.56
N VAL A 120 -0.11 -2.55 5.58
CA VAL A 120 -0.04 -1.24 6.22
C VAL A 120 1.32 -0.63 5.98
N TYR A 121 1.31 0.60 5.48
CA TYR A 121 2.48 1.41 5.26
C TYR A 121 2.44 2.62 6.16
N ARG A 122 3.52 2.82 6.93
CA ARG A 122 3.79 4.10 7.58
C ARG A 122 4.50 5.00 6.57
N VAL A 123 4.02 6.25 6.46
CA VAL A 123 4.63 7.29 5.63
C VAL A 123 4.70 8.59 6.44
N VAL A 124 5.79 9.33 6.25
CA VAL A 124 5.91 10.73 6.69
C VAL A 124 6.11 11.54 5.39
N PRO A 125 5.04 12.16 4.86
CA PRO A 125 5.08 12.83 3.57
C PRO A 125 5.89 14.11 3.66
N ARG A 126 6.54 14.49 2.56
CA ARG A 126 7.32 15.73 2.48
C ARG A 126 6.43 16.96 2.30
N THR A 127 5.27 16.80 1.66
CA THR A 127 4.35 17.91 1.34
C THR A 127 2.93 17.64 1.88
N THR A 128 1.99 17.21 1.03
CA THR A 128 0.54 17.23 1.26
C THR A 128 -0.03 15.86 1.61
N GLY A 129 0.78 14.80 1.52
CA GLY A 129 0.33 13.41 1.67
C GLY A 129 -0.74 13.01 0.63
N THR A 130 -0.91 13.80 -0.43
CA THR A 130 -1.81 13.54 -1.57
C THR A 130 -1.07 12.73 -2.62
N PRO A 131 -1.70 11.77 -3.34
CA PRO A 131 -0.93 10.99 -4.30
C PRO A 131 -0.61 11.92 -5.48
N VAL A 132 0.58 11.75 -6.05
CA VAL A 132 0.94 12.40 -7.32
C VAL A 132 0.07 11.82 -8.44
N ASP A 133 -0.07 10.50 -8.45
CA ASP A 133 -0.91 9.79 -9.41
C ASP A 133 -1.42 8.46 -8.85
N SER A 134 -2.45 7.90 -9.46
CA SER A 134 -2.95 6.56 -9.14
C SER A 134 -3.71 5.95 -10.30
N GLY A 135 -3.64 4.62 -10.41
CA GLY A 135 -4.32 3.90 -11.48
C GLY A 135 -4.58 2.44 -11.11
N SER A 136 -5.44 1.82 -11.90
CA SER A 136 -5.79 0.41 -11.73
C SER A 136 -5.97 -0.25 -13.07
N ALA A 137 -5.66 -1.54 -13.14
CA ALA A 137 -5.89 -2.35 -14.32
C ALA A 137 -6.36 -3.74 -13.92
N ALA A 138 -7.15 -4.36 -14.78
CA ALA A 138 -7.57 -5.74 -14.65
C ALA A 138 -7.46 -6.43 -16.00
N SER A 139 -7.05 -7.69 -16.00
CA SER A 139 -7.06 -8.53 -17.20
C SER A 139 -7.47 -9.94 -16.85
N ASN A 140 -8.22 -10.57 -17.76
CA ASN A 140 -8.62 -11.98 -17.66
C ASN A 140 -7.80 -12.89 -18.58
N ALA A 141 -6.93 -12.31 -19.42
CA ALA A 141 -6.32 -13.01 -20.54
C ALA A 141 -4.79 -12.86 -20.60
N THR A 142 -4.21 -11.98 -19.78
CA THR A 142 -2.76 -11.71 -19.81
C THR A 142 -2.06 -12.20 -18.56
N THR A 143 -0.80 -12.56 -18.72
CA THR A 143 0.11 -12.95 -17.63
C THR A 143 0.72 -11.76 -16.91
N THR A 144 0.72 -10.60 -17.55
CA THR A 144 1.21 -9.33 -17.02
C THR A 144 0.09 -8.30 -17.09
N VAL A 145 -0.06 -7.55 -16.01
CA VAL A 145 -0.98 -6.42 -15.91
C VAL A 145 -0.24 -5.28 -15.24
N THR A 146 -0.35 -4.09 -15.81
CA THR A 146 0.23 -2.85 -15.28
C THR A 146 -0.85 -1.78 -15.19
N ALA A 147 -0.80 -0.96 -14.15
CA ALA A 147 -1.46 0.33 -14.16
C ALA A 147 -0.62 1.24 -15.06
N THR A 148 -1.22 1.72 -16.15
CA THR A 148 -0.48 2.45 -17.20
C THR A 148 -0.25 3.90 -16.81
N ASP A 149 0.91 4.42 -17.21
CA ASP A 149 1.24 5.85 -17.14
C ASP A 149 1.13 6.49 -15.75
N ILE A 150 1.55 5.76 -14.71
CA ILE A 150 1.63 6.30 -13.35
C ILE A 150 2.77 7.31 -13.28
N ALA A 151 2.41 8.57 -13.06
CA ALA A 151 3.41 9.61 -12.83
C ALA A 151 4.08 9.43 -11.47
N VAL A 152 5.40 9.55 -11.44
CA VAL A 152 6.22 9.50 -10.23
C VAL A 152 7.11 10.74 -10.15
N THR A 153 7.53 11.09 -8.94
CA THR A 153 8.41 12.24 -8.69
C THR A 153 9.65 11.81 -7.92
N ASN A 154 10.81 12.34 -8.30
CA ASN A 154 12.06 12.05 -7.61
C ASN A 154 11.98 12.44 -6.14
N GLY A 155 12.40 11.53 -5.27
CA GLY A 155 12.27 11.67 -3.82
C GLY A 155 10.90 11.28 -3.30
N GLY A 156 10.03 10.75 -4.16
CA GLY A 156 8.73 10.20 -3.82
C GLY A 156 8.79 8.70 -3.54
N PHE A 157 7.61 8.09 -3.48
CA PHE A 157 7.48 6.63 -3.40
C PHE A 157 6.26 6.13 -4.17
N LEU A 158 6.28 4.84 -4.50
CA LEU A 158 5.23 4.12 -5.19
C LEU A 158 4.74 2.97 -4.30
N ILE A 159 3.44 2.72 -4.26
CA ILE A 159 2.83 1.52 -3.66
C ILE A 159 2.00 0.83 -4.72
N VAL A 160 2.14 -0.48 -4.81
CA VAL A 160 1.47 -1.32 -5.79
C VAL A 160 0.95 -2.56 -5.12
N GLY A 161 -0.26 -2.95 -5.50
CA GLY A 161 -0.85 -4.20 -5.10
C GLY A 161 -1.40 -4.97 -6.28
N ALA A 162 -1.38 -6.29 -6.13
CA ALA A 162 -2.06 -7.17 -7.05
C ALA A 162 -2.76 -8.33 -6.34
N ILE A 163 -3.85 -8.80 -6.94
CA ILE A 163 -4.56 -10.00 -6.51
C ILE A 163 -4.99 -10.81 -7.73
N ASP A 164 -4.83 -12.13 -7.67
CA ASP A 164 -5.31 -13.03 -8.71
C ASP A 164 -6.78 -13.45 -8.51
N GLY A 165 -7.39 -13.92 -9.61
CA GLY A 165 -8.82 -14.20 -9.70
C GLY A 165 -9.25 -15.48 -9.00
N LEU A 166 -8.44 -16.54 -9.04
CA LEU A 166 -8.61 -17.89 -8.47
C LEU A 166 -7.57 -18.77 -9.19
N ASN A 167 -6.80 -19.58 -8.45
CA ASN A 167 -5.68 -20.45 -8.88
C ASN A 167 -4.31 -19.87 -8.49
N PRO A 168 -3.88 -20.13 -7.25
CA PRO A 168 -2.75 -19.45 -6.65
C PRO A 168 -1.48 -19.73 -7.44
N ALA A 169 -0.89 -18.66 -7.99
CA ALA A 169 0.43 -18.68 -8.58
C ALA A 169 1.28 -17.57 -7.96
N SER A 170 2.59 -17.78 -7.84
CA SER A 170 3.48 -16.71 -7.39
C SER A 170 3.34 -15.50 -8.30
N LEU A 171 3.09 -14.33 -7.70
CA LEU A 171 3.07 -13.07 -8.41
C LEU A 171 4.44 -12.41 -8.30
N THR A 172 4.89 -11.79 -9.39
CA THR A 172 6.17 -11.08 -9.47
C THR A 172 5.91 -9.60 -9.76
N PRO A 173 6.51 -8.66 -9.01
CA PRO A 173 6.46 -7.23 -9.33
C PRO A 173 6.89 -6.95 -10.78
N VAL A 174 6.22 -5.99 -11.42
CA VAL A 174 6.58 -5.47 -12.74
C VAL A 174 6.71 -3.96 -12.63
N TYR A 175 7.81 -3.41 -13.13
CA TYR A 175 8.06 -1.98 -13.17
C TYR A 175 9.03 -1.67 -14.30
N ASN A 176 8.73 -0.66 -15.12
CA ASN A 176 9.56 -0.21 -16.24
C ASN A 176 10.41 1.03 -15.92
N GLY A 177 10.29 1.58 -14.70
CA GLY A 177 11.09 2.71 -14.23
C GLY A 177 12.48 2.31 -13.73
N ALA A 178 13.27 3.29 -13.31
CA ALA A 178 14.66 3.09 -12.89
C ALA A 178 14.82 2.38 -11.54
N ASP A 179 13.81 2.48 -10.67
CA ASP A 179 13.89 2.03 -9.28
C ASP A 179 13.51 0.54 -9.10
N SER A 180 14.11 -0.11 -8.10
CA SER A 180 13.81 -1.51 -7.80
C SER A 180 12.63 -1.64 -6.82
N PRO A 181 11.67 -2.54 -7.08
CA PRO A 181 10.66 -2.90 -6.11
C PRO A 181 11.28 -3.40 -4.79
N THR A 182 10.79 -2.84 -3.70
CA THR A 182 11.13 -3.15 -2.30
C THR A 182 9.85 -3.58 -1.57
N ASN A 183 9.99 -4.32 -0.47
CA ASN A 183 8.86 -4.84 0.30
C ASN A 183 7.92 -5.76 -0.49
N ASN A 184 8.46 -6.83 -1.03
CA ASN A 184 7.68 -7.84 -1.74
C ASN A 184 7.00 -8.77 -0.74
N TYR A 185 5.75 -8.50 -0.36
CA TYR A 185 4.92 -9.50 0.29
C TYR A 185 4.13 -10.25 -0.76
N GLY A 186 4.33 -11.57 -0.83
CA GLY A 186 3.49 -12.48 -1.58
C GLY A 186 2.88 -13.52 -0.64
N ALA A 187 1.56 -13.66 -0.62
CA ALA A 187 0.92 -14.75 0.12
C ALA A 187 -0.28 -15.33 -0.62
N ILE A 188 -0.52 -16.62 -0.36
CA ILE A 188 -1.69 -17.33 -0.84
C ILE A 188 -2.71 -17.41 0.30
N VAL A 189 -3.88 -16.81 0.10
CA VAL A 189 -5.00 -16.84 1.05
C VAL A 189 -6.25 -17.29 0.30
N ASN A 190 -6.92 -18.35 0.79
CA ASN A 190 -8.12 -18.95 0.18
C ASN A 190 -8.04 -19.09 -1.35
N GLN A 191 -6.96 -19.73 -1.82
CA GLN A 191 -6.69 -20.01 -3.23
C GLN A 191 -6.43 -18.77 -4.10
N ARG A 192 -6.05 -17.65 -3.48
CA ARG A 192 -5.62 -16.44 -4.18
C ARG A 192 -4.26 -15.97 -3.73
N THR A 193 -3.42 -15.62 -4.69
CA THR A 193 -2.19 -14.91 -4.42
C THR A 193 -2.43 -13.41 -4.35
N ARG A 194 -1.92 -12.82 -3.29
CA ARG A 194 -1.84 -11.38 -3.05
C ARG A 194 -0.39 -10.96 -3.15
N LEU A 195 -0.16 -9.83 -3.79
CA LEU A 195 1.12 -9.18 -3.90
C LEU A 195 0.99 -7.75 -3.40
N ALA A 196 1.95 -7.32 -2.60
CA ALA A 196 2.17 -5.92 -2.29
C ALA A 196 3.65 -5.62 -2.48
N TRP A 197 3.96 -4.49 -3.11
CA TRP A 197 5.32 -3.98 -3.19
C TRP A 197 5.31 -2.46 -3.24
N SER A 198 6.47 -1.87 -2.95
CA SER A 198 6.68 -0.42 -2.97
C SER A 198 8.01 -0.09 -3.61
N ALA A 199 8.20 1.11 -4.14
CA ALA A 199 9.52 1.57 -4.59
C ALA A 199 9.79 2.97 -4.05
N ALA A 200 11.03 3.19 -3.62
CA ALA A 200 11.58 4.50 -3.38
C ALA A 200 11.93 5.10 -4.75
N ILE A 201 11.43 6.29 -5.06
CA ILE A 201 11.55 6.85 -6.42
C ILE A 201 12.73 7.80 -6.52
N THR A 202 13.57 7.60 -7.53
CA THR A 202 14.73 8.46 -7.85
C THR A 202 14.59 9.21 -9.17
N GLU A 203 13.46 9.05 -9.85
CA GLU A 203 13.16 9.65 -11.16
C GLU A 203 11.87 10.47 -11.14
N THR A 204 11.74 11.40 -12.09
CA THR A 204 10.47 12.09 -12.36
C THR A 204 10.02 11.73 -13.76
N VAL A 205 9.01 10.87 -13.87
CA VAL A 205 8.55 10.29 -15.14
C VAL A 205 7.03 10.16 -15.10
N GLY A 206 6.35 10.43 -16.22
CA GLY A 206 4.89 10.39 -16.35
C GLY A 206 4.33 9.13 -17.00
N THR A 207 5.17 8.14 -17.27
CA THR A 207 4.88 6.98 -18.14
C THR A 207 5.31 5.65 -17.49
N ASN A 208 5.36 5.59 -16.16
CA ASN A 208 5.77 4.37 -15.48
C ASN A 208 4.58 3.41 -15.38
N ASP A 209 4.84 2.13 -15.64
CA ASP A 209 3.86 1.06 -15.73
C ASP A 209 4.06 0.04 -14.61
N PRO A 210 3.74 0.39 -13.35
CA PRO A 210 3.82 -0.54 -12.25
C PRO A 210 2.73 -1.61 -12.34
N GLY A 211 3.08 -2.84 -11.97
CA GLY A 211 2.11 -3.90 -11.81
C GLY A 211 2.65 -5.21 -11.34
N ALA A 212 2.10 -6.28 -11.89
CA ALA A 212 2.42 -7.64 -11.52
C ALA A 212 2.35 -8.58 -12.72
N SER A 213 3.14 -9.65 -12.63
CA SER A 213 3.10 -10.77 -13.57
C SER A 213 2.95 -12.09 -12.84
N LYS A 214 2.55 -13.12 -13.58
CA LYS A 214 2.42 -14.50 -13.12
C LYS A 214 2.80 -15.50 -14.21
N PRO A 215 3.10 -16.77 -13.87
CA PRO A 215 3.36 -17.83 -14.85
C PRO A 215 2.21 -18.04 -15.85
N ALA A 216 2.57 -18.39 -17.11
CA ALA A 216 1.65 -18.51 -18.25
C ALA A 216 0.65 -19.67 -18.22
N THR A 217 0.71 -20.52 -17.20
CA THR A 217 -0.02 -21.79 -17.17
C THR A 217 -1.50 -21.66 -16.78
N ASN A 218 -1.97 -20.49 -16.35
CA ASN A 218 -3.29 -20.34 -15.74
C ASN A 218 -4.06 -19.15 -16.32
N GLY A 219 -5.01 -19.42 -17.22
CA GLY A 219 -5.95 -18.42 -17.72
C GLY A 219 -6.94 -18.02 -16.64
N PHE A 220 -6.68 -16.94 -15.88
CA PHE A 220 -7.62 -16.29 -14.97
C PHE A 220 -7.15 -14.86 -14.62
N ASN A 221 -7.99 -14.13 -13.89
CA ASN A 221 -7.93 -12.68 -13.70
C ASN A 221 -6.72 -12.22 -12.88
N LEU A 222 -6.16 -11.05 -13.19
CA LEU A 222 -5.18 -10.34 -12.38
C LEU A 222 -5.64 -8.89 -12.28
N ASN A 223 -5.75 -8.40 -11.05
CA ASN A 223 -6.09 -7.00 -10.78
C ASN A 223 -4.88 -6.33 -10.15
N VAL A 224 -4.60 -5.12 -10.58
CA VAL A 224 -3.50 -4.28 -10.10
C VAL A 224 -4.06 -2.92 -9.73
N VAL A 225 -3.56 -2.38 -8.63
CA VAL A 225 -3.69 -0.96 -8.27
C VAL A 225 -2.31 -0.41 -7.97
N ALA A 226 -2.08 0.84 -8.33
CA ALA A 226 -0.86 1.56 -8.06
C ALA A 226 -1.17 3.00 -7.68
N ALA A 227 -0.35 3.57 -6.80
CA ALA A 227 -0.38 4.99 -6.47
C ALA A 227 1.01 5.48 -6.09
N SER A 228 1.32 6.72 -6.44
CA SER A 228 2.59 7.38 -6.19
C SER A 228 2.41 8.63 -5.33
N TRP A 229 3.47 9.06 -4.67
CA TRP A 229 3.54 10.24 -3.79
C TRP A 229 4.90 10.93 -3.95
N ASP A 230 5.00 12.17 -3.46
CA ASP A 230 6.20 13.02 -3.44
C ASP A 230 6.88 13.15 -2.06
#